data_AF-A0A1X1MYM1-F1
#
_entry.id   AF-A0A1X1MYM1-F1
#
_cell.length_a   1.000
_cell.length_b   1.000
_cell.length_c   1.000
_cell.angle_alpha   90.00
_cell.angle_beta   90.00
_cell.angle_gamma   90.00
#
_symmetry.space_group_name_H-M   'P 1'
#
loop_
_entity.id
_entity.type
_entity.pdbx_description
1 polymer ?
#
loop_
_entity_poly.entity_id
_entity_poly.type
_entity_poly.pdbx_seq_one_letter_code
_entity_poly.pdbx_strand_id
1 'polypeptide(L)' 'MATVELYSNANCMPTGQELPREFHPNFYRALAECEHVAGREASFVSQNVAIVPFSKDLRLVVMV' A
#
# COMPACT_ATOMS: atom_id res chain seq x y z
N MET A 1 11.85 7.97 1.91
CA MET A 1 11.92 6.64 2.57
C MET A 1 10.56 6.02 2.38
N ALA A 2 10.47 4.74 1.98
CA ALA A 2 9.17 4.20 1.61
C ALA A 2 8.20 4.20 2.81
N THR A 3 6.99 4.74 2.60
CA THR A 3 5.89 4.75 3.56
C THR A 3 4.72 3.97 2.99
N VAL A 4 4.06 3.18 3.82
CA VAL A 4 2.86 2.44 3.43
C VAL A 4 1.70 2.94 4.27
N GLU A 5 0.60 3.21 3.61
CA GLU A 5 -0.63 3.69 4.25
C GLU A 5 -1.84 2.94 3.69
N LEU A 6 -2.84 2.73 4.55
CA LEU A 6 -4.11 2.14 4.15
C LEU A 6 -5.09 3.26 3.76
N TYR A 7 -5.68 3.15 2.58
CA TYR A 7 -6.62 4.12 2.04
C TYR A 7 -8.00 3.50 1.83
N SER A 8 -9.04 4.28 2.09
CA SER A 8 -10.41 3.95 1.70
C SER A 8 -10.65 4.28 0.23
N ASN A 9 -11.19 3.34 -0.52
CA ASN A 9 -11.61 3.53 -1.90
C ASN A 9 -12.83 4.45 -2.00
N ALA A 10 -13.75 4.36 -1.04
CA ALA A 10 -14.96 5.18 -1.03
C ALA A 10 -14.67 6.66 -0.74
N ASN A 11 -13.81 6.92 0.23
CA ASN A 11 -13.50 8.28 0.68
C ASN A 11 -12.27 8.88 0.00
N CYS A 12 -11.48 8.08 -0.72
CA CYS A 12 -10.19 8.47 -1.31
C CYS A 12 -9.19 9.07 -0.30
N MET A 13 -9.30 8.70 0.97
CA MET A 13 -8.53 9.25 2.08
C MET A 13 -7.82 8.13 2.85
N PRO A 14 -6.69 8.42 3.52
CA PRO A 14 -6.05 7.47 4.42
C PRO A 14 -7.00 7.14 5.57
N THR A 15 -7.07 5.88 5.97
CA THR A 15 -7.95 5.44 7.05
C THR A 15 -7.41 5.81 8.43
N GLY A 16 -6.14 6.20 8.53
CA GLY A 16 -5.44 6.41 9.80
C GLY A 16 -5.24 5.12 10.60
N GLN A 17 -5.57 3.96 10.01
CA GLN A 17 -5.42 2.67 10.66
C GLN A 17 -3.94 2.29 10.68
N GLU A 18 -3.44 1.96 11.87
CA GLU A 18 -2.09 1.42 12.00
C GLU A 18 -1.99 0.10 11.26
N LEU A 19 -0.95 -0.01 10.44
CA LEU A 19 -0.65 -1.25 9.74
C LEU A 19 -0.09 -2.26 10.74
N PRO A 20 -0.37 -3.56 10.57
CA PRO A 20 -0.01 -4.59 11.53
C PRO A 20 1.51 -4.80 11.68
N ARG A 21 2.32 -4.17 10.82
CA ARG A 21 3.78 -4.18 10.85
C ARG A 21 4.35 -2.96 10.16
N GLU A 22 5.60 -2.66 10.48
CA GLU A 22 6.43 -1.78 9.67
C GLU A 22 6.86 -2.48 8.38
N PHE A 23 6.83 -1.75 7.27
CA PHE A 23 7.27 -2.22 5.95
C PHE A 23 8.71 -1.79 5.71
N HIS A 24 9.40 -2.52 4.82
CA HIS A 24 10.79 -2.20 4.50
C HIS A 24 10.93 -0.75 3.96
N PRO A 25 11.95 0.02 4.35
CA PRO A 25 12.14 1.41 3.90
C PRO A 25 12.47 1.58 2.41
N ASN A 26 12.60 0.48 1.65
CA ASN A 26 12.91 0.49 0.23
C ASN A 26 11.63 0.25 -0.55
N PHE A 27 11.34 1.11 -1.53
CA PHE A 27 10.07 1.12 -2.26
C PHE A 27 9.68 -0.23 -2.85
N TYR A 28 10.58 -0.84 -3.63
CA TYR A 28 10.27 -2.10 -4.32
C TYR A 28 10.12 -3.27 -3.35
N ARG A 29 10.85 -3.26 -2.23
CA ARG A 29 10.68 -4.26 -1.17
C ARG A 29 9.36 -4.08 -0.41
N ALA A 30 9.00 -2.85 -0.06
CA ALA A 30 7.72 -2.53 0.56
C ALA A 30 6.55 -2.92 -0.35
N LEU A 31 6.66 -2.66 -1.65
CA LEU A 31 5.66 -3.06 -2.64
C LEU A 31 5.46 -4.57 -2.66
N ALA A 32 6.54 -5.35 -2.81
CA ALA A 32 6.47 -6.81 -2.81
C ALA A 32 5.88 -7.37 -1.49
N GLU A 33 6.24 -6.75 -0.36
CA GLU A 33 5.65 -7.07 0.94
C GLU A 33 4.15 -6.76 1.01
N CYS A 34 3.70 -5.65 0.42
CA CYS A 34 2.30 -5.28 0.34
C CYS A 34 1.51 -6.24 -0.54
N GLU A 35 2.04 -6.63 -1.71
CA GLU A 35 1.42 -7.60 -2.60
C GLU A 35 1.26 -8.96 -1.93
N HIS A 36 2.30 -9.40 -1.22
CA HIS A 36 2.26 -10.63 -0.45
C HIS A 36 1.20 -10.60 0.66
N VAL A 37 1.09 -9.48 1.40
CA VAL A 37 0.10 -9.31 2.47
C VAL A 37 -1.32 -9.21 1.92
N ALA A 38 -1.50 -8.52 0.79
CA ALA A 38 -2.81 -8.34 0.15
C ALA A 38 -3.27 -9.59 -0.61
N GLY A 39 -2.35 -10.50 -0.95
CA GLY A 39 -2.60 -11.63 -1.85
C GLY A 39 -3.00 -11.19 -3.26
N ARG A 40 -2.61 -9.97 -3.66
CA ARG A 40 -2.97 -9.33 -4.93
C ARG A 40 -1.82 -8.49 -5.43
N GLU A 41 -1.67 -8.44 -6.75
CA GLU A 41 -0.67 -7.60 -7.42
C GLU A 41 -1.08 -6.12 -7.40
N ALA A 42 -0.09 -5.25 -7.54
CA ALA A 42 -0.30 -3.82 -7.65
C ALA A 42 -1.13 -3.47 -8.89
N SER A 43 -2.22 -2.73 -8.69
CA SER A 43 -3.04 -2.23 -9.81
C SER A 43 -2.42 -1.01 -10.49
N PHE A 44 -1.47 -0.35 -9.83
CA PHE A 44 -0.74 0.79 -10.36
C PHE A 44 0.66 0.85 -9.74
N VAL A 45 1.66 1.08 -10.57
CA VAL A 45 3.05 1.30 -10.13
C VAL A 45 3.64 2.46 -10.94
N SER A 46 4.14 3.45 -10.22
CA SER A 46 4.90 4.60 -10.72
C SER A 46 6.22 4.70 -9.95
N GLN A 47 7.07 5.64 -10.34
CA GLN A 47 8.41 5.81 -9.76
C GLN A 47 8.38 6.09 -8.24
N ASN A 48 7.35 6.78 -7.75
CA ASN A 48 7.26 7.22 -6.35
C ASN A 48 5.98 6.76 -5.64
N VAL A 49 5.09 6.05 -6.33
CA VAL A 49 3.83 5.57 -5.74
C VAL A 49 3.41 4.24 -6.35
N ALA A 50 2.88 3.36 -5.52
CA ALA A 50 2.24 2.13 -5.96
C ALA A 50 0.94 1.91 -5.19
N ILE A 51 -0.03 1.26 -5.85
CA ILE A 51 -1.34 0.98 -5.28
C ILE A 51 -1.57 -0.53 -5.35
N VAL A 52 -1.76 -1.14 -4.18
CA VAL A 52 -2.08 -2.56 -4.04
C VAL A 52 -3.51 -2.71 -3.52
N PRO A 53 -4.43 -3.35 -4.27
CA PRO A 53 -5.78 -3.59 -3.78
C PRO A 53 -5.75 -4.52 -2.56
N PHE A 54 -6.40 -4.15 -1.45
CA PHE A 54 -6.38 -4.97 -0.22
C PHE A 54 -7.73 -5.67 0.00
N SER A 55 -8.81 -4.89 0.04
CA SER A 55 -10.18 -5.41 0.11
C SER A 55 -11.04 -4.77 -0.98
N LYS A 56 -12.38 -4.91 -0.93
CA LYS A 56 -13.25 -4.20 -1.88
C LYS A 56 -13.20 -2.69 -1.66
N ASP A 57 -13.09 -2.27 -0.40
CA ASP A 57 -13.20 -0.87 0.00
C ASP A 57 -11.86 -0.25 0.42
N LEU A 58 -10.78 -1.04 0.41
CA LEU A 58 -9.46 -0.62 0.89
C LEU A 58 -8.37 -0.92 -0.13
N ARG A 59 -7.39 -0.03 -0.17
CA ARG A 59 -6.13 -0.18 -0.93
C ARG A 59 -4.95 0.18 -0.04
N LEU A 60 -3.83 -0.51 -0.22
CA LEU A 60 -2.55 -0.09 0.31
C LEU A 60 -1.90 0.84 -0.70
N VAL A 61 -1.38 1.96 -0.21
CA VAL A 61 -0.63 2.92 -1.00
C VAL A 61 0.79 2.95 -0.47
N VAL A 62 1.74 2.65 -1.34
CA VAL A 62 3.18 2.69 -1.05
C VAL A 62 3.73 3.96 -1.69
N MET A 63 4.39 4.80 -0.93
CA MET A 63 4.97 6.08 -1.38
C MET A 63 6.46 6.13 -1.01
N VAL A 64 7.26 6.95 -1.68
CA VAL A 64 8.70 7.16 -1.42
C VAL A 64 8.97 8.45 -0.68
#